data_AF-A0A0G1HB94-F1
#
_entry.id   AF-A0A0G1HB94-F1
#
_cell.length_a   1.000
_cell.length_b   1.000
_cell.length_c   1.000
_cell.angle_alpha   90.00
_cell.angle_beta   90.00
_cell.angle_gamma   90.00
#
_symmetry.space_group_name_H-M   'P 1'
#
loop_
_entity.id
_entity.type
_entity.pdbx_description
1 polymer ?
#
loop_
_entity_poly.entity_id
_entity_poly.type
_entity_poly.pdbx_seq_one_letter_code
_entity_poly.pdbx_strand_id
1 'polypeptide(L)'
;MKRILLISSIVLILWVTFFSNMFIPKHALVASANFVRQYFKVDFYQENILLKLQNENLKAQVQRIKEDGDGPASATVRGAQIEAKIFSTYPFNMKDTITINRGSADGVEPMMIATVSDSVLLGQVVSVEERSSVVRTIFDSHWQLPVRIGSDAINGLFEGGSDPKITLVEKPVKVGDGVFSAAKEFPLGIKIGEVKEVKEDASGIFKEATIRTPYAVGDVQVIYLQK
;
A
#
# COMPACT_ATOMS: atom_id res chain seq x y z
N MET A 1 -18.92 -23.36 3.93
CA MET A 1 -19.24 -24.80 4.10
C MET A 1 -20.60 -25.04 4.79
N LYS A 2 -20.92 -24.40 5.94
CA LYS A 2 -22.21 -24.61 6.66
C LYS A 2 -23.49 -24.36 5.83
N ARG A 3 -23.50 -23.38 4.91
CA ARG A 3 -24.67 -23.04 4.07
C ARG A 3 -25.04 -24.14 3.04
N ILE A 4 -24.05 -24.86 2.50
CA ILE A 4 -24.27 -25.94 1.52
C ILE A 4 -24.86 -27.19 2.19
N LEU A 5 -24.42 -27.50 3.42
CA LEU A 5 -24.97 -28.60 4.23
C LEU A 5 -26.43 -28.36 4.63
N LEU A 6 -26.80 -27.11 4.89
CA LEU A 6 -28.18 -26.74 5.26
C LEU A 6 -29.13 -26.90 4.08
N ILE A 7 -28.70 -26.49 2.88
CA ILE A 7 -29.48 -26.63 1.65
C ILE A 7 -29.64 -28.11 1.27
N SER A 8 -28.59 -28.93 1.38
CA SER A 8 -28.69 -30.35 1.05
C SER A 8 -29.63 -31.13 1.99
N SER A 9 -29.64 -30.78 3.28
CA SER A 9 -30.56 -31.37 4.26
C SER A 9 -32.02 -31.03 3.98
N ILE A 10 -32.31 -29.78 3.57
CA ILE A 10 -33.67 -29.34 3.21
C ILE A 10 -34.16 -30.08 1.96
N VAL A 11 -33.30 -30.26 0.96
CA VAL A 11 -33.64 -31.01 -0.28
C VAL A 11 -33.92 -32.48 0.04
N LEU A 12 -33.13 -33.11 0.93
CA LEU A 12 -33.35 -34.49 1.35
C LEU A 12 -34.70 -34.66 2.06
N ILE A 13 -35.07 -33.73 2.93
CA ILE A 13 -36.34 -33.75 3.66
C ILE A 13 -37.52 -33.55 2.70
N LEU A 14 -37.40 -32.65 1.72
CA LEU A 14 -38.39 -32.48 0.65
C LEU A 14 -38.54 -33.75 -0.20
N TRP A 15 -37.43 -34.43 -0.49
CA TRP A 15 -37.45 -35.65 -1.28
C TRP A 15 -38.12 -36.82 -0.53
N VAL A 16 -37.82 -36.98 0.76
CA VAL A 16 -38.43 -37.99 1.62
C VAL A 16 -39.93 -37.72 1.83
N THR A 17 -40.33 -36.47 2.05
CA THR A 17 -41.75 -36.10 2.24
C THR A 17 -42.58 -36.31 0.98
N PHE A 18 -42.00 -36.06 -0.21
CA PHE A 18 -42.66 -36.25 -1.50
C PHE A 18 -42.93 -37.73 -1.83
N PHE A 19 -42.01 -38.64 -1.47
CA PHE A 19 -42.15 -40.08 -1.75
C PHE A 19 -42.90 -40.87 -0.67
N SER A 20 -43.03 -40.35 0.56
CA SER A 20 -43.61 -41.09 1.70
C SER A 20 -45.10 -40.84 1.96
N ASN A 21 -45.79 -40.04 1.13
CA ASN A 21 -47.21 -39.69 1.30
C ASN A 21 -47.54 -39.15 2.72
N MET A 22 -46.54 -38.52 3.37
CA MET A 22 -46.63 -38.03 4.73
C MET A 22 -47.36 -36.67 4.76
N PHE A 23 -48.58 -36.67 5.26
CA PHE A 23 -49.43 -35.48 5.35
C PHE A 23 -48.89 -34.53 6.44
N ILE A 24 -48.11 -33.51 6.05
CA ILE A 24 -47.63 -32.48 7.00
C ILE A 24 -48.83 -31.59 7.37
N PRO A 25 -49.25 -31.54 8.65
CA PRO A 25 -50.41 -30.76 9.03
C PRO A 25 -50.12 -29.25 8.89
N LYS A 26 -51.12 -28.47 8.46
CA LYS A 26 -50.96 -27.03 8.13
C LYS A 26 -50.33 -26.20 9.26
N HIS A 27 -50.55 -26.56 10.52
CA HIS A 27 -49.97 -25.85 11.67
C HIS A 27 -48.45 -26.07 11.82
N ALA A 28 -47.93 -27.24 11.41
CA ALA A 28 -46.50 -27.53 11.44
C ALA A 28 -45.73 -26.72 10.37
N LEU A 29 -46.35 -26.45 9.22
CA LEU A 29 -45.80 -25.56 8.18
C LEU A 29 -45.76 -24.10 8.63
N VAL A 30 -46.75 -23.65 9.40
CA VAL A 30 -46.78 -22.27 9.94
C VAL A 30 -45.73 -22.10 11.05
N ALA A 31 -45.56 -23.11 11.91
CA ALA A 31 -44.52 -23.10 12.94
C ALA A 31 -43.11 -23.06 12.33
N SER A 32 -42.85 -23.85 11.28
CA SER A 32 -41.55 -23.85 10.59
C SER A 32 -41.32 -22.56 9.78
N ALA A 33 -42.36 -22.00 9.14
CA ALA A 33 -42.27 -20.71 8.46
C ALA A 33 -41.90 -19.58 9.42
N ASN A 34 -42.49 -19.56 10.63
CA ASN A 34 -42.15 -18.59 11.66
C ASN A 34 -40.72 -18.80 12.22
N PHE A 35 -40.29 -20.04 12.40
CA PHE A 35 -38.94 -20.38 12.86
C PHE A 35 -37.86 -19.95 11.85
N VAL A 36 -38.07 -20.27 10.56
CA VAL A 36 -37.19 -19.87 9.46
C VAL A 36 -37.14 -18.35 9.35
N ARG A 37 -38.30 -17.68 9.41
CA ARG A 37 -38.38 -16.21 9.37
C ARG A 37 -37.68 -15.56 10.57
N GLN A 38 -37.81 -16.14 11.77
CA GLN A 38 -37.17 -15.64 12.98
C GLN A 38 -35.65 -15.84 12.93
N TYR A 39 -35.19 -17.02 12.52
CA TYR A 39 -33.77 -17.34 12.39
C TYR A 39 -33.07 -16.43 11.37
N PHE A 40 -33.65 -16.28 10.17
CA PHE A 40 -33.09 -15.40 9.14
C PHE A 40 -33.19 -13.92 9.51
N LYS A 41 -34.26 -13.47 10.19
CA LYS A 41 -34.33 -12.08 10.69
C LYS A 41 -33.17 -11.81 11.65
N VAL A 42 -32.99 -12.65 12.66
CA VAL A 42 -32.01 -12.42 13.74
C VAL A 42 -30.61 -12.34 13.16
N ASP A 43 -30.19 -13.30 12.33
CA ASP A 43 -28.84 -13.28 11.74
C ASP A 43 -28.60 -12.05 10.85
N PHE A 44 -29.57 -11.68 10.00
CA PHE A 44 -29.45 -10.48 9.15
C PHE A 44 -29.46 -9.17 9.94
N TYR A 45 -30.25 -9.08 11.01
CA TYR A 45 -30.25 -7.91 11.89
C TYR A 45 -28.92 -7.79 12.65
N GLN A 46 -28.37 -8.90 13.13
CA GLN A 46 -27.06 -8.91 13.81
C GLN A 46 -25.94 -8.48 12.87
N GLU A 47 -25.93 -8.99 11.63
CA GLU A 47 -24.94 -8.59 10.62
C GLU A 47 -25.06 -7.10 10.25
N ASN A 48 -26.29 -6.58 10.09
CA ASN A 48 -26.50 -5.15 9.85
C ASN A 48 -26.09 -4.27 11.03
N ILE A 49 -26.33 -4.71 12.27
CA ILE A 49 -25.90 -4.01 13.47
C ILE A 49 -24.37 -3.99 13.53
N LEU A 50 -23.71 -5.11 13.25
CA LEU A 50 -22.26 -5.22 13.28
C LEU A 50 -21.60 -4.40 12.16
N LEU A 51 -22.15 -4.43 10.95
CA LEU A 51 -21.70 -3.59 9.84
C LEU A 51 -21.92 -2.10 10.13
N LYS A 52 -23.03 -1.72 10.77
CA LYS A 52 -23.24 -0.34 11.22
C LYS A 52 -22.23 0.06 12.28
N LEU A 53 -21.96 -0.81 13.25
CA LEU A 53 -20.96 -0.58 14.29
C LEU A 53 -19.56 -0.43 13.69
N GLN A 54 -19.21 -1.25 12.70
CA GLN A 54 -17.96 -1.13 11.96
C GLN A 54 -17.89 0.21 11.22
N ASN A 55 -18.96 0.61 10.53
CA ASN A 55 -19.01 1.91 9.85
C ASN A 55 -18.90 3.08 10.82
N GLU A 56 -19.57 3.01 11.98
CA GLU A 56 -19.46 4.03 13.02
C GLU A 56 -18.07 4.08 13.63
N ASN A 57 -17.45 2.93 13.90
CA ASN A 57 -16.09 2.86 14.41
C ASN A 57 -15.07 3.38 13.37
N LEU A 58 -15.22 2.99 12.10
CA LEU A 58 -14.41 3.52 11.00
C LEU A 58 -14.59 5.03 10.86
N LYS A 59 -15.83 5.51 10.93
CA LYS A 59 -16.14 6.95 10.89
C LYS A 59 -15.56 7.69 12.10
N ALA A 60 -15.61 7.10 13.29
CA ALA A 60 -15.00 7.63 14.50
C ALA A 60 -13.47 7.60 14.44
N GLN A 61 -12.85 6.58 13.83
CA GLN A 61 -11.41 6.56 13.57
C GLN A 61 -11.01 7.67 12.60
N VAL A 62 -11.75 7.83 11.49
CA VAL A 62 -11.54 8.92 10.55
C VAL A 62 -11.73 10.29 11.21
N GLN A 63 -12.74 10.42 12.07
CA GLN A 63 -13.02 11.64 12.79
C GLN A 63 -11.94 11.96 13.82
N ARG A 64 -11.48 10.98 14.61
CA ARG A 64 -10.35 11.15 15.53
C ARG A 64 -9.07 11.56 14.81
N ILE A 65 -8.75 10.94 13.67
CA ILE A 65 -7.59 11.33 12.84
C ILE A 65 -7.74 12.77 12.32
N LYS A 66 -8.97 13.21 12.01
CA LYS A 66 -9.23 14.60 11.59
C LYS A 66 -9.14 15.59 12.74
N GLU A 67 -9.68 15.23 13.91
CA GLU A 67 -9.69 16.07 15.12
C GLU A 67 -8.30 16.19 15.75
N ASP A 68 -7.54 15.09 15.81
CA ASP A 68 -6.11 15.11 16.18
C ASP A 68 -5.27 15.91 15.16
N GLY A 69 -5.77 16.07 13.93
CA GLY A 69 -5.18 16.88 12.87
C GLY A 69 -5.53 18.37 12.91
N ASP A 70 -6.48 18.81 13.76
CA ASP A 70 -7.01 20.19 13.80
C ASP A 70 -6.60 20.98 15.05
N GLY A 71 -5.78 20.40 15.94
CA GLY A 71 -5.11 21.16 16.99
C GLY A 71 -3.93 21.99 16.43
N PRO A 72 -3.62 23.19 16.98
CA PRO A 72 -2.56 24.06 16.49
C PRO A 72 -1.12 23.52 16.73
N ALA A 73 -0.96 22.21 16.90
CA ALA A 73 0.30 21.49 17.07
C ALA A 73 0.44 20.27 16.14
N SER A 74 -0.39 20.15 15.10
CA SER A 74 -0.19 19.21 13.97
C SER A 74 -0.35 19.85 12.59
N ALA A 75 -0.34 21.19 12.54
CA ALA A 75 -0.01 21.99 11.36
C ALA A 75 1.53 22.08 11.13
N THR A 76 2.30 21.13 11.68
CA THR A 76 3.73 21.00 11.44
C THR A 76 3.94 19.92 10.39
N VAL A 77 3.98 20.38 9.13
CA VAL A 77 4.42 19.66 7.93
C VAL A 77 3.43 18.65 7.31
N ARG A 78 2.19 19.05 7.05
CA ARG A 78 1.62 18.74 5.72
C ARG A 78 2.17 19.78 4.75
N GLY A 79 3.45 19.65 4.40
CA GLY A 79 4.03 20.45 3.32
C GLY A 79 3.11 20.35 2.10
N ALA A 80 2.91 21.45 1.38
CA ALA A 80 2.06 21.49 0.19
C ALA A 80 2.55 20.44 -0.84
N GLN A 81 1.96 19.26 -0.77
CA GLN A 81 2.32 18.13 -1.61
C GLN A 81 1.66 18.33 -2.97
N ILE A 82 2.46 18.39 -4.03
CA ILE A 82 1.95 18.63 -5.39
C ILE A 82 1.65 17.26 -6.01
N GLU A 83 0.39 16.98 -6.28
CA GLU A 83 -0.01 15.80 -7.07
C GLU A 83 0.32 16.02 -8.55
N ALA A 84 1.06 15.08 -9.14
CA ALA A 84 1.45 15.10 -10.54
C ALA A 84 1.16 13.75 -11.21
N LYS A 85 0.76 13.79 -12.48
CA LYS A 85 0.54 12.61 -13.31
C LYS A 85 1.75 12.35 -14.20
N ILE A 86 2.17 11.10 -14.27
CA ILE A 86 3.18 10.64 -15.23
C ILE A 86 2.50 10.53 -16.58
N PHE A 87 3.02 11.24 -17.58
CA PHE A 87 2.47 11.19 -18.94
C PHE A 87 3.46 10.64 -19.97
N SER A 88 4.74 10.53 -19.63
CA SER A 88 5.76 9.91 -20.47
C SER A 88 6.86 9.28 -19.62
N THR A 89 7.32 8.11 -20.05
CA THR A 89 8.55 7.47 -19.57
C THR A 89 9.47 7.47 -20.79
N TYR A 90 10.34 8.47 -20.89
CA TYR A 90 11.23 8.62 -22.04
C TYR A 90 12.67 8.25 -21.67
N PRO A 91 13.34 7.38 -22.47
CA PRO A 91 12.79 6.52 -23.52
C PRO A 91 11.94 5.38 -22.94
N PHE A 92 10.99 4.84 -23.73
CA PHE A 92 9.91 3.90 -23.33
C PHE A 92 10.33 2.63 -22.57
N ASN A 93 11.63 2.33 -22.45
CA ASN A 93 12.17 1.16 -21.75
C ASN A 93 13.20 1.49 -20.65
N MET A 94 13.59 2.76 -20.49
CA MET A 94 14.53 3.16 -19.44
C MET A 94 13.71 3.73 -18.27
N LYS A 95 13.87 3.11 -17.10
CA LYS A 95 13.15 3.51 -15.88
C LYS A 95 13.82 4.71 -15.20
N ASP A 96 14.96 5.14 -15.72
CA ASP A 96 15.86 6.15 -15.15
C ASP A 96 15.19 7.51 -14.99
N THR A 97 14.31 7.89 -15.93
CA THR A 97 13.61 9.18 -15.89
C THR A 97 12.15 9.08 -16.31
N ILE A 98 11.31 9.91 -15.70
CA ILE A 98 9.89 10.07 -16.03
C ILE A 98 9.56 11.55 -16.20
N THR A 99 8.58 11.85 -17.04
CA THR A 99 8.07 13.21 -17.25
C THR A 99 6.68 13.35 -16.64
N ILE A 100 6.48 14.43 -15.89
CA ILE A 100 5.24 14.71 -15.15
C ILE A 100 4.57 15.98 -15.64
N ASN A 101 3.24 16.02 -15.55
CA ASN A 101 2.40 17.13 -16.06
C ASN A 101 2.30 18.33 -15.09
N ARG A 102 3.37 18.60 -14.35
CA ARG A 102 3.49 19.73 -13.43
C ARG A 102 4.82 20.43 -13.66
N GLY A 103 4.80 21.75 -13.70
CA GLY A 103 5.99 22.58 -13.93
C GLY A 103 6.11 23.71 -12.91
N SER A 104 6.92 24.71 -13.24
CA SER A 104 7.11 25.89 -12.40
C SER A 104 5.83 26.69 -12.19
N ALA A 105 4.90 26.67 -13.17
CA ALA A 105 3.58 27.29 -13.03
C ALA A 105 2.71 26.63 -11.95
N ASP A 106 3.01 25.36 -11.61
CA ASP A 106 2.34 24.60 -10.56
C ASP A 106 3.13 24.60 -9.24
N GLY A 107 4.23 25.37 -9.16
CA GLY A 107 5.08 25.46 -7.98
C GLY A 107 6.13 24.35 -7.84
N VAL A 108 6.39 23.57 -8.90
CA VAL A 108 7.46 22.57 -8.91
C VAL A 108 8.81 23.26 -8.96
N GLU A 109 9.75 22.78 -8.14
CA GLU A 109 11.13 23.26 -8.09
C GLU A 109 12.10 22.07 -8.30
N PRO A 110 13.30 22.33 -8.83
CA PRO A 110 14.37 21.32 -8.82
C PRO A 110 14.62 20.80 -7.40
N MET A 111 15.12 19.58 -7.30
CA MET A 111 15.41 18.88 -6.04
C MET A 111 14.20 18.44 -5.20
N MET A 112 12.96 18.79 -5.60
CA MET A 112 11.76 18.22 -4.96
C MET A 112 11.76 16.70 -5.02
N ILE A 113 11.39 16.06 -3.91
CA ILE A 113 11.36 14.61 -3.78
C ILE A 113 10.05 14.08 -4.34
N ALA A 114 10.14 13.11 -5.25
CA ALA A 114 9.01 12.42 -5.83
C ALA A 114 8.73 11.12 -5.07
N THR A 115 7.48 10.93 -4.64
CA THR A 115 7.03 9.71 -3.96
C THR A 115 5.85 9.05 -4.66
N VAL A 116 5.81 7.72 -4.58
CA VAL A 116 4.59 6.94 -4.82
C VAL A 116 3.81 6.92 -3.51
N SER A 117 2.54 7.34 -3.57
CA SER A 117 1.76 7.61 -2.36
C SER A 117 2.52 8.61 -1.44
N ASP A 118 2.15 8.68 -0.17
CA ASP A 118 2.66 9.71 0.74
C ASP A 118 4.10 9.47 1.25
N SER A 119 4.71 8.30 1.03
CA SER A 119 5.95 7.96 1.75
C SER A 119 6.92 6.99 1.07
N VAL A 120 6.66 6.55 -0.16
CA VAL A 120 7.58 5.63 -0.87
C VAL A 120 8.39 6.40 -1.90
N LEU A 121 9.73 6.37 -1.81
CA LEU A 121 10.60 7.08 -2.74
C LEU A 121 10.43 6.58 -4.17
N LEU A 122 10.21 7.50 -5.09
CA LEU A 122 10.29 7.25 -6.52
C LEU A 122 11.54 7.87 -7.13
N GLY A 123 11.90 9.08 -6.71
CA GLY A 123 12.98 9.84 -7.33
C GLY A 123 13.05 11.29 -6.87
N GLN A 124 13.67 12.13 -7.69
CA GLN A 124 13.85 13.56 -7.45
C GLN A 124 13.72 14.35 -8.76
N VAL A 125 13.11 15.53 -8.68
CA VAL A 125 13.00 16.46 -9.81
C VAL A 125 14.39 16.99 -10.18
N VAL A 126 14.77 16.80 -11.44
CA VAL A 126 16.08 17.23 -11.98
C VAL A 126 15.99 18.39 -12.96
N SER A 127 14.83 18.56 -13.62
CA SER A 127 14.58 19.67 -14.54
C SER A 127 13.12 20.09 -14.45
N VAL A 128 12.87 21.39 -14.56
CA VAL A 128 11.54 22.00 -14.48
C VAL A 128 11.35 22.92 -15.67
N GLU A 129 10.28 22.69 -16.42
CA GLU A 129 9.75 23.58 -17.45
C GLU A 129 8.48 24.25 -16.92
N GLU A 130 7.86 25.11 -17.72
CA GLU A 130 6.69 25.88 -17.29
C GLU A 130 5.50 24.98 -16.91
N ARG A 131 5.25 23.90 -17.66
CA ARG A 131 4.08 23.01 -17.51
C ARG A 131 4.42 21.53 -17.34
N SER A 132 5.71 21.21 -17.29
CA SER A 132 6.24 19.85 -17.22
C SER A 132 7.51 19.84 -16.39
N SER A 133 7.84 18.67 -15.84
CA SER A 133 9.11 18.46 -15.15
C SER A 133 9.63 17.06 -15.42
N VAL A 134 10.94 16.89 -15.30
CA VAL A 134 11.63 15.61 -15.40
C VAL A 134 12.05 15.16 -14.01
N VAL A 135 11.65 13.95 -13.65
CA VAL A 135 12.05 13.28 -12.41
C VAL A 135 13.03 12.17 -12.76
N ARG A 136 14.20 12.20 -12.12
CA ARG A 136 15.15 11.09 -12.13
C ARG A 136 14.76 10.10 -11.03
N THR A 137 14.62 8.84 -11.39
CA THR A 137 14.12 7.81 -10.47
C THR A 137 15.25 7.08 -9.77
N ILE A 138 14.90 6.32 -8.73
CA ILE A 138 15.82 5.41 -8.04
C ILE A 138 16.34 4.25 -8.92
N PHE A 139 15.81 4.08 -10.14
CA PHE A 139 16.26 3.05 -11.09
C PHE A 139 17.36 3.53 -12.04
N ASP A 140 17.78 4.79 -11.94
CA ASP A 140 18.95 5.31 -12.62
C ASP A 140 20.24 4.67 -12.04
N SER A 141 21.14 4.17 -12.90
CA SER A 141 22.35 3.46 -12.47
C SER A 141 23.37 4.33 -11.72
N HIS A 142 23.29 5.65 -11.86
CA HIS A 142 24.13 6.60 -11.13
C HIS A 142 23.44 7.12 -9.87
N TRP A 143 22.27 6.60 -9.51
CA TRP A 143 21.56 7.02 -8.30
C TRP A 143 22.22 6.35 -7.10
N GLN A 144 22.63 7.16 -6.13
CA GLN A 144 23.22 6.69 -4.88
C GLN A 144 22.59 7.42 -3.71
N LEU A 145 22.22 6.68 -2.66
CA LEU A 145 21.55 7.26 -1.50
C LEU A 145 21.94 6.52 -0.22
N PRO A 146 22.39 7.21 0.85
CA PRO A 146 22.56 6.59 2.16
C PRO A 146 21.23 6.07 2.70
N VAL A 147 21.21 4.85 3.23
CA VAL A 147 20.00 4.19 3.73
C VAL A 147 20.16 3.58 5.12
N ARG A 148 19.04 3.40 5.80
CA ARG A 148 18.88 2.62 7.03
C ARG A 148 18.02 1.39 6.79
N ILE A 149 18.45 0.26 7.33
CA ILE A 149 17.84 -1.06 7.11
C ILE A 149 17.35 -1.63 8.43
N GLY A 150 16.11 -2.11 8.44
CA GLY A 150 15.49 -2.81 9.56
C GLY A 150 15.25 -1.93 10.80
N SER A 151 14.82 -2.57 11.90
CA SER A 151 14.61 -1.91 13.19
C SER A 151 15.90 -1.42 13.84
N ASP A 152 17.01 -2.09 13.53
CA ASP A 152 18.32 -1.85 14.14
C ASP A 152 19.07 -0.69 13.46
N ALA A 153 18.42 -0.02 12.49
CA ALA A 153 18.93 1.14 11.76
C ALA A 153 20.34 0.92 11.19
N ILE A 154 20.55 -0.25 10.56
CA ILE A 154 21.83 -0.62 9.96
C ILE A 154 22.09 0.28 8.76
N ASN A 155 23.28 0.88 8.69
CA ASN A 155 23.65 1.74 7.58
C ASN A 155 24.01 0.91 6.33
N GLY A 156 23.72 1.47 5.17
CA GLY A 156 24.18 0.98 3.88
C GLY A 156 24.09 2.07 2.82
N LEU A 157 24.58 1.76 1.62
CA LEU A 157 24.49 2.62 0.45
C LEU A 157 23.55 1.97 -0.57
N PHE A 158 22.43 2.63 -0.85
CA PHE A 158 21.56 2.24 -1.95
C PHE A 158 22.21 2.65 -3.27
N GLU A 159 22.30 1.70 -4.19
CA GLU A 159 22.71 1.88 -5.57
C GLU A 159 21.51 1.56 -6.48
N GLY A 160 21.12 2.53 -7.30
CA GLY A 160 20.07 2.38 -8.29
C GLY A 160 20.50 1.55 -9.49
N GLY A 161 19.61 1.48 -10.47
CA GLY A 161 19.79 0.68 -11.69
C GLY A 161 18.59 -0.20 -11.99
N SER A 162 18.74 -1.07 -12.99
CA SER A 162 17.69 -2.03 -13.37
C SER A 162 17.39 -3.05 -12.27
N ASP A 163 18.41 -3.42 -11.47
CA ASP A 163 18.30 -4.26 -10.27
C ASP A 163 18.93 -3.52 -9.07
N PRO A 164 18.15 -2.69 -8.36
CA PRO A 164 18.65 -1.89 -7.26
C PRO A 164 19.14 -2.75 -6.10
N LYS A 165 20.22 -2.29 -5.47
CA LYS A 165 20.89 -3.02 -4.40
C LYS A 165 21.40 -2.11 -3.30
N ILE A 166 21.80 -2.71 -2.19
CA ILE A 166 22.47 -2.05 -1.08
C ILE A 166 23.86 -2.62 -0.96
N THR A 167 24.85 -1.74 -0.95
CA THR A 167 26.26 -2.06 -0.71
C THR A 167 26.70 -1.46 0.63
N LEU A 168 27.95 -1.75 1.03
CA LEU A 168 28.56 -1.21 2.27
C LEU A 168 27.77 -1.54 3.55
N VAL A 169 27.13 -2.72 3.60
CA VAL A 169 26.38 -3.15 4.79
C VAL A 169 27.33 -3.81 5.79
N GLU A 170 27.54 -3.17 6.93
CA GLU A 170 28.49 -3.61 7.98
C GLU A 170 27.94 -4.70 8.91
N LYS A 171 26.61 -4.79 9.04
CA LYS A 171 25.94 -5.69 9.98
C LYS A 171 25.01 -6.67 9.27
N PRO A 172 24.72 -7.84 9.85
CA PRO A 172 23.76 -8.78 9.27
C PRO A 172 22.38 -8.14 9.13
N VAL A 173 21.81 -8.22 7.93
CA VAL A 173 20.43 -7.83 7.61
C VAL A 173 19.61 -9.08 7.26
N LYS A 174 18.29 -8.98 7.37
CA LYS A 174 17.36 -10.09 7.09
C LYS A 174 16.50 -9.79 5.88
N VAL A 175 16.14 -10.84 5.15
CA VAL A 175 15.12 -10.75 4.09
C VAL A 175 13.81 -10.26 4.70
N GLY A 176 13.19 -9.27 4.05
CA GLY A 176 11.99 -8.58 4.53
C GLY A 176 12.26 -7.34 5.38
N ASP A 177 13.51 -7.03 5.75
CA ASP A 177 13.82 -5.80 6.47
C ASP A 177 13.49 -4.58 5.59
N GLY A 178 12.81 -3.60 6.19
CA GLY A 178 12.47 -2.35 5.52
C GLY A 178 13.71 -1.48 5.29
N VAL A 179 13.75 -0.82 4.13
CA VAL A 179 14.85 0.06 3.71
C VAL A 179 14.32 1.48 3.60
N PHE A 180 14.98 2.42 4.28
CA PHE A 180 14.55 3.81 4.39
C PHE A 180 15.70 4.76 4.05
N SER A 181 15.40 5.93 3.49
CA SER A 181 16.39 6.97 3.26
C SER A 181 17.00 7.47 4.57
N ALA A 182 18.31 7.68 4.58
CA ALA A 182 19.06 8.31 5.68
C ALA A 182 19.66 9.66 5.27
N ALA A 183 19.41 10.12 4.03
CA ALA A 183 19.88 11.39 3.53
C ALA A 183 19.15 12.56 4.20
N LYS A 184 19.87 13.64 4.48
CA LYS A 184 19.34 14.81 5.19
C LYS A 184 18.39 15.63 4.32
N GLU A 185 18.59 15.58 3.02
CA GLU A 185 17.83 16.27 1.98
C GLU A 185 16.47 15.60 1.73
N PHE A 186 16.23 14.43 2.31
CA PHE A 186 15.00 13.67 2.14
C PHE A 186 14.17 13.75 3.43
N PRO A 187 12.84 13.86 3.31
CA PRO A 187 11.95 13.75 4.46
C PRO A 187 12.22 12.48 5.27
N LEU A 188 12.08 12.61 6.60
CA LEU A 188 12.32 11.51 7.52
C LEU A 188 11.35 10.36 7.26
N GLY A 189 11.87 9.14 7.21
CA GLY A 189 11.06 7.93 7.11
C GLY A 189 10.59 7.58 5.70
N ILE A 190 11.13 8.21 4.66
CA ILE A 190 10.84 7.80 3.28
C ILE A 190 11.31 6.35 3.07
N LYS A 191 10.35 5.47 2.76
CA LYS A 191 10.59 4.05 2.47
C LYS A 191 11.03 3.91 1.02
N ILE A 192 12.02 3.04 0.77
CA ILE A 192 12.47 2.71 -0.59
C ILE A 192 11.93 1.33 -0.98
N GLY A 193 12.03 0.38 -0.06
CA GLY A 193 11.61 -1.00 -0.32
C GLY A 193 11.93 -1.92 0.86
N GLU A 194 12.12 -3.19 0.53
CA GLU A 194 12.47 -4.25 1.49
C GLU A 194 13.62 -5.10 0.94
N VAL A 195 14.44 -5.65 1.83
CA VAL A 195 15.50 -6.58 1.47
C VAL A 195 14.88 -7.84 0.84
N LYS A 196 15.31 -8.18 -0.37
CA LYS A 196 14.84 -9.35 -1.13
C LYS A 196 15.77 -10.54 -0.94
N GLU A 197 17.07 -10.32 -1.03
CA GLU A 197 18.11 -11.34 -0.92
C GLU A 197 19.36 -10.70 -0.30
N VAL A 198 20.13 -11.47 0.46
CA VAL A 198 21.41 -11.05 1.04
C VAL A 198 22.51 -11.91 0.46
N LYS A 199 23.53 -11.27 -0.10
CA LYS A 199 24.73 -11.89 -0.65
C LYS A 199 25.93 -11.44 0.17
N GLU A 200 26.87 -12.35 0.38
CA GLU A 200 28.14 -12.00 1.00
C GLU A 200 29.11 -11.55 -0.09
N ASP A 201 29.75 -10.40 0.11
CA ASP A 201 30.77 -9.93 -0.81
C ASP A 201 32.01 -10.84 -0.73
N ALA A 202 32.78 -10.91 -1.81
CA ALA A 202 33.99 -11.72 -1.91
C ALA A 202 35.06 -11.33 -0.89
N SER A 203 35.02 -10.09 -0.38
CA SER A 203 35.90 -9.59 0.69
C SER A 203 35.52 -10.10 2.09
N GLY A 204 34.27 -10.57 2.29
CA GLY A 204 33.74 -11.02 3.58
C GLY A 204 33.51 -9.92 4.64
N ILE A 205 33.91 -8.67 4.36
CA ILE A 205 33.81 -7.54 5.29
C ILE A 205 32.46 -6.84 5.14
N PHE A 206 31.99 -6.68 3.89
CA PHE A 206 30.72 -6.06 3.59
C PHE A 206 29.73 -7.07 3.02
N LYS A 207 28.44 -6.81 3.23
CA LYS A 207 27.37 -7.59 2.62
C LYS A 207 26.69 -6.75 1.54
N GLU A 208 26.20 -7.42 0.52
CA GLU A 208 25.34 -6.85 -0.51
C GLU A 208 23.92 -7.37 -0.30
N ALA A 209 22.91 -6.54 -0.55
CA ALA A 209 21.52 -6.96 -0.52
C ALA A 209 20.75 -6.45 -1.73
N THR A 210 19.96 -7.30 -2.38
CA THR A 210 19.04 -6.84 -3.44
C THR A 210 17.75 -6.32 -2.81
N ILE A 211 17.11 -5.37 -3.48
CA ILE A 211 15.88 -4.73 -2.96
C ILE A 211 14.67 -5.14 -3.78
N ARG A 212 13.54 -5.28 -3.09
CA ARG A 212 12.20 -5.28 -3.68
C ARG A 212 11.52 -3.95 -3.39
N THR A 213 11.21 -3.20 -4.44
CA THR A 213 10.35 -2.00 -4.35
C THR A 213 8.88 -2.41 -4.25
N PRO A 214 8.02 -1.63 -3.55
CA PRO A 214 6.60 -1.96 -3.39
C PRO A 214 5.76 -1.57 -4.61
N TYR A 215 6.38 -1.02 -5.65
CA TYR A 215 5.74 -0.62 -6.90
C TYR A 215 6.63 -0.98 -8.09
N ALA A 216 6.02 -1.09 -9.27
CA ALA A 216 6.70 -1.12 -10.55
C ALA A 216 6.46 0.22 -11.26
N VAL A 217 7.53 0.85 -11.79
CA VAL A 217 7.44 2.18 -12.42
C VAL A 217 6.36 2.27 -13.50
N GLY A 218 6.18 1.21 -14.29
CA GLY A 218 5.16 1.16 -15.36
C GLY A 218 3.71 1.18 -14.87
N ASP A 219 3.46 0.81 -13.60
CA ASP A 219 2.12 0.76 -13.02
C ASP A 219 1.77 2.05 -12.26
N VAL A 220 2.75 2.94 -12.05
CA VAL A 220 2.55 4.21 -11.35
C VAL A 220 2.04 5.25 -12.34
N GLN A 221 0.87 5.82 -12.07
CA GLN A 221 0.27 6.88 -12.89
C GLN A 221 0.32 8.25 -12.21
N VAL A 222 0.24 8.25 -10.88
CA VAL A 222 0.17 9.44 -10.04
C VAL A 222 1.31 9.40 -9.03
N ILE A 223 1.97 10.53 -8.88
CA ILE A 223 3.04 10.74 -7.92
C ILE A 223 2.77 12.01 -7.12
N TYR A 224 3.56 12.18 -6.08
CA TYR A 224 3.50 13.33 -5.22
C TYR A 224 4.86 13.96 -5.06
N LEU A 225 4.92 15.29 -5.08
CA LEU A 225 6.14 16.04 -4.89
C LEU A 225 6.12 16.77 -3.55
N GLN A 226 7.25 16.72 -2.85
CA GLN A 226 7.45 17.41 -1.58
C GLN A 226 8.81 18.11 -1.55
N LYS A 227 8.87 19.19 -0.77
CA LYS A 227 10.10 19.96 -0.50
C LYS A 227 10.94 19.33 0.60
#